data_AF-A0A4U9V3Q4-F1
#
_entry.id   AF-A0A4U9V3Q4-F1
#
_cell.length_a   1.000
_cell.length_b   1.000
_cell.length_c   1.000
_cell.angle_alpha   90.00
_cell.angle_beta   90.00
_cell.angle_gamma   90.00
#
_symmetry.space_group_name_H-M   'P 1'
#
loop_
_entity.id
_entity.type
_entity.pdbx_description
1 polymer ?
#
loop_
_entity_poly.entity_id
_entity_poly.type
_entity_poly.pdbx_seq_one_letter_code
_entity_poly.pdbx_strand_id
1 'polypeptide(L)'
;MLATSSEAPYFAEVIEAVENSCYSKGYTLILCNSHNNLDKQQAYLAMLAQKRVDGLLVMCSEYPDQLLGMLEDYRNIPMVVMDWGTARGDFTDTIIDNAFEGGYLAGRYLIERGHGTSVQFLVNWRVIPVEVATRAF
;
A
#
# COMPACT_ATOMS: atom_id res chain seq x y z
N MET A 1 -7.22 -10.90 -0.97
CA MET A 1 -6.31 -9.74 -1.09
C MET A 1 -6.96 -8.70 -1.98
N LEU A 2 -7.18 -7.50 -1.45
CA LEU A 2 -7.63 -6.34 -2.21
C LEU A 2 -6.40 -5.48 -2.52
N ALA A 3 -6.12 -5.24 -3.80
CA ALA A 3 -4.97 -4.46 -4.24
C ALA A 3 -5.38 -3.31 -5.18
N THR A 4 -4.57 -2.26 -5.29
CA THR A 4 -4.78 -1.23 -6.32
C THR A 4 -4.53 -1.79 -7.71
N SER A 5 -3.39 -2.41 -7.96
CA SER A 5 -3.07 -3.00 -9.26
C SER A 5 -2.06 -4.13 -9.10
N SER A 6 -2.32 -5.28 -9.71
CA SER A 6 -1.34 -6.38 -9.77
C SER A 6 -0.22 -6.18 -10.78
N GLU A 7 -0.34 -5.17 -11.65
CA GLU A 7 0.63 -4.90 -12.73
C GLU A 7 1.67 -3.84 -12.34
N ALA A 8 1.38 -3.05 -11.29
CA ALA A 8 2.35 -2.07 -10.81
C ALA A 8 3.50 -2.79 -10.10
N PRO A 9 4.78 -2.53 -10.45
CA PRO A 9 5.92 -3.30 -9.98
C PRO A 9 6.00 -3.46 -8.45
N TYR A 10 5.75 -2.38 -7.72
CA TYR A 10 5.71 -2.39 -6.25
C TYR A 10 4.72 -3.42 -5.69
N PHE A 11 3.51 -3.47 -6.25
CA PHE A 11 2.47 -4.40 -5.80
C PHE A 11 2.71 -5.82 -6.30
N ALA A 12 3.26 -5.98 -7.50
CA ALA A 12 3.52 -7.29 -8.10
C ALA A 12 4.47 -8.14 -7.26
N GLU A 13 5.58 -7.56 -6.77
CA GLU A 13 6.55 -8.26 -5.91
C GLU A 13 5.90 -8.73 -4.59
N VAL A 14 5.06 -7.88 -3.99
CA VAL A 14 4.33 -8.22 -2.75
C VAL A 14 3.30 -9.32 -3.01
N ILE A 15 2.54 -9.23 -4.10
CA ILE A 15 1.52 -10.23 -4.48
C ILE A 15 2.17 -11.59 -4.69
N GLU A 16 3.30 -11.65 -5.42
CA GLU A 16 4.03 -12.89 -5.67
C GLU A 16 4.51 -13.53 -4.35
N ALA A 17 5.08 -12.72 -3.44
CA ALA A 17 5.50 -13.22 -2.13
C ALA A 17 4.33 -13.73 -1.27
N VAL A 18 3.19 -13.03 -1.29
CA VAL A 18 1.97 -13.44 -0.58
C VAL A 18 1.40 -14.73 -1.18
N GLU A 19 1.34 -14.84 -2.50
CA GLU A 19 0.85 -16.03 -3.20
C GLU A 19 1.69 -17.27 -2.87
N ASN A 20 3.02 -17.15 -2.96
CA ASN A 20 3.95 -18.22 -2.63
C ASN A 20 3.81 -18.65 -1.15
N SER A 21 3.66 -17.69 -0.24
CA SER A 21 3.43 -17.97 1.19
C SER A 21 2.10 -18.69 1.43
N CYS A 22 1.02 -18.23 0.78
CA CYS A 22 -0.30 -18.88 0.85
C CYS A 22 -0.22 -20.32 0.34
N TYR A 23 0.36 -20.52 -0.85
CA TYR A 23 0.51 -21.82 -1.48
C TYR A 23 1.29 -22.80 -0.59
N SER A 24 2.43 -22.36 -0.03
CA SER A 24 3.26 -23.18 0.85
C SER A 24 2.54 -23.67 2.12
N LYS A 25 1.48 -22.97 2.53
CA LYS A 25 0.67 -23.25 3.72
C LYS A 25 -0.69 -23.88 3.39
N GLY A 26 -0.97 -24.16 2.12
CA GLY A 26 -2.24 -24.74 1.68
C GLY A 26 -3.41 -23.76 1.59
N TYR A 27 -3.16 -22.45 1.64
CA TYR A 27 -4.17 -21.41 1.44
C TYR A 27 -4.35 -21.10 -0.05
N THR A 28 -5.58 -20.71 -0.42
CA THR A 28 -5.89 -20.18 -1.76
C THR A 28 -5.96 -18.67 -1.71
N LEU A 29 -5.19 -18.00 -2.57
CA LEU A 29 -5.25 -16.54 -2.71
C LEU A 29 -6.38 -16.13 -3.65
N ILE A 30 -7.29 -15.28 -3.17
CA ILE A 30 -8.27 -14.56 -4.01
C ILE A 30 -7.76 -13.13 -4.19
N LEU A 31 -7.36 -12.76 -5.40
CA LEU A 31 -6.83 -11.43 -5.72
C LEU A 31 -7.90 -10.56 -6.38
N CYS A 32 -8.05 -9.32 -5.89
CA CYS A 32 -9.02 -8.35 -6.39
C CYS A 32 -8.33 -7.02 -6.74
N ASN A 33 -8.29 -6.66 -8.02
CA ASN A 33 -7.70 -5.40 -8.50
C ASN A 33 -8.75 -4.28 -8.53
N SER A 34 -8.61 -3.30 -7.64
CA SER A 34 -9.55 -2.19 -7.48
C SER A 34 -9.27 -1.00 -8.40
N HIS A 35 -8.02 -0.77 -8.81
CA HIS A 35 -7.58 0.42 -9.54
C HIS A 35 -8.03 1.74 -8.88
N ASN A 36 -7.98 1.82 -7.54
CA ASN A 36 -8.47 2.95 -6.73
C ASN A 36 -9.95 3.32 -6.99
N ASN A 37 -10.74 2.41 -7.56
CA ASN A 37 -12.17 2.64 -7.74
C ASN A 37 -12.95 2.16 -6.50
N LEU A 38 -13.60 3.10 -5.81
CA LEU A 38 -14.34 2.83 -4.57
C LEU A 38 -15.47 1.81 -4.73
N ASP A 39 -16.23 1.88 -5.82
CA ASP A 39 -17.31 0.92 -6.09
C ASP A 39 -16.78 -0.51 -6.23
N LYS A 40 -15.62 -0.66 -6.90
CA LYS A 40 -14.93 -1.96 -7.00
C LYS A 40 -14.43 -2.43 -5.63
N GLN A 41 -13.84 -1.53 -4.83
CA GLN A 41 -13.40 -1.88 -3.47
C GLN A 41 -14.56 -2.40 -2.63
N GLN A 42 -15.69 -1.69 -2.65
CA GLN A 42 -16.91 -2.10 -1.94
C GLN A 42 -17.42 -3.47 -2.41
N ALA A 43 -17.57 -3.65 -3.72
CA ALA A 43 -18.05 -4.90 -4.30
C ALA A 43 -17.12 -6.08 -3.96
N TYR A 44 -15.81 -5.89 -4.01
CA TYR A 44 -14.84 -6.93 -3.67
C TYR A 44 -14.81 -7.26 -2.18
N LEU A 45 -14.88 -6.27 -1.30
CA LEU A 45 -14.97 -6.51 0.15
C LEU A 45 -16.24 -7.32 0.49
N ALA A 46 -17.38 -6.92 -0.06
CA ALA A 46 -18.63 -7.66 0.10
C ALA A 46 -18.53 -9.10 -0.44
N MET A 47 -17.94 -9.28 -1.63
CA MET A 47 -17.74 -10.61 -2.21
C MET A 47 -16.81 -11.48 -1.35
N LEU A 48 -15.70 -10.94 -0.85
CA LEU A 48 -14.76 -11.68 0.00
C LEU A 48 -15.42 -12.09 1.32
N ALA A 49 -16.19 -11.20 1.93
CA ALA A 49 -16.97 -11.51 3.13
C ALA A 49 -18.02 -12.60 2.86
N GLN A 50 -18.76 -12.52 1.75
CA GLN A 50 -19.72 -13.55 1.34
C GLN A 50 -19.06 -14.92 1.08
N LYS A 51 -17.84 -14.92 0.54
CA LYS A 51 -17.04 -16.14 0.37
C LYS A 51 -16.46 -16.69 1.67
N ARG A 52 -16.66 -16.01 2.81
CA ARG A 52 -16.15 -16.40 4.14
C ARG A 52 -14.64 -16.67 4.11
N VAL A 53 -13.88 -15.73 3.55
CA VAL A 53 -12.42 -15.81 3.57
C VAL A 53 -11.91 -15.84 5.01
N ASP A 54 -10.85 -16.61 5.25
CA ASP A 54 -10.23 -16.73 6.58
C ASP A 54 -9.49 -15.47 7.02
N GLY A 55 -9.12 -14.61 6.08
CA GLY A 55 -8.44 -13.35 6.34
C GLY A 55 -8.40 -12.42 5.13
N LEU A 56 -8.15 -11.15 5.40
CA LEU A 56 -8.09 -10.10 4.39
C LEU A 56 -6.72 -9.41 4.42
N LEU A 57 -6.11 -9.29 3.25
CA LEU A 57 -4.96 -8.41 3.04
C LEU A 57 -5.39 -7.25 2.15
N VAL A 58 -5.21 -6.01 2.60
CA VAL A 58 -5.57 -4.80 1.85
C VAL A 58 -4.33 -3.99 1.54
N MET A 59 -4.17 -3.64 0.28
CA MET A 59 -3.03 -2.91 -0.24
C MET A 59 -3.52 -1.93 -1.31
N CYS A 60 -4.10 -0.83 -0.84
CA CYS A 60 -4.58 0.25 -1.69
C CYS A 60 -3.59 1.42 -1.63
N SER A 61 -3.42 2.14 -2.74
CA SER A 61 -2.64 3.38 -2.77
C SER A 61 -3.30 4.52 -1.98
N GLU A 62 -4.61 4.44 -1.74
CA GLU A 62 -5.40 5.47 -1.08
C GLU A 62 -6.44 4.83 -0.15
N TYR A 63 -6.67 5.47 0.99
CA TYR A 63 -7.62 5.04 2.02
C TYR A 63 -8.58 6.18 2.37
N PRO A 64 -9.57 6.48 1.51
CA PRO A 64 -10.61 7.46 1.84
C PRO A 64 -11.48 6.96 3.01
N ASP A 65 -12.08 7.88 3.77
CA ASP A 65 -12.91 7.54 4.95
C ASP A 65 -14.00 6.50 4.66
N GLN A 66 -14.53 6.49 3.43
CA GLN A 66 -15.50 5.51 2.98
C GLN A 66 -14.92 4.08 2.95
N LEU A 67 -13.69 3.91 2.45
CA LEU A 67 -13.01 2.63 2.48
C LEU A 67 -12.71 2.21 3.92
N LEU A 68 -12.29 3.15 4.75
CA LEU A 68 -12.02 2.89 6.17
C LEU A 68 -13.25 2.39 6.91
N GLY A 69 -14.40 3.05 6.72
CA GLY A 69 -15.68 2.61 7.30
C GLY A 69 -16.07 1.21 6.83
N MET A 70 -15.89 0.91 5.55
CA MET A 70 -16.12 -0.45 5.03
C MET A 70 -15.21 -1.49 5.68
N LEU A 71 -13.93 -1.19 5.89
CA LEU A 71 -13.03 -2.11 6.58
C LEU A 71 -13.44 -2.34 8.03
N GLU A 72 -13.91 -1.29 8.72
CA GLU A 72 -14.42 -1.41 10.09
C GLU A 72 -15.69 -2.27 10.17
N ASP A 73 -16.60 -2.16 9.21
CA ASP A 73 -17.80 -3.01 9.12
C ASP A 73 -17.45 -4.50 9.01
N TYR A 74 -16.29 -4.82 8.41
CA TYR A 74 -15.76 -6.18 8.27
C TYR A 74 -14.71 -6.57 9.32
N ARG A 75 -14.61 -5.85 10.45
CA ARG A 75 -13.64 -6.11 11.54
C ARG A 75 -13.64 -7.53 12.13
N ASN A 76 -14.67 -8.32 11.88
CA ASN A 76 -14.74 -9.73 12.30
C ASN A 76 -13.86 -10.65 11.44
N ILE A 77 -13.40 -10.20 10.27
CA ILE A 77 -12.45 -10.91 9.43
C ILE A 77 -11.05 -10.43 9.83
N PRO A 78 -10.13 -11.31 10.25
CA PRO A 78 -8.76 -10.94 10.55
C PRO A 78 -8.14 -10.22 9.35
N MET A 79 -7.59 -9.03 9.56
CA MET A 79 -7.09 -8.23 8.45
C MET A 79 -5.74 -7.57 8.72
N VAL A 80 -4.94 -7.55 7.67
CA VAL A 80 -3.66 -6.85 7.58
C VAL A 80 -3.75 -5.86 6.46
N VAL A 81 -3.33 -4.63 6.72
CA VAL A 81 -3.42 -3.55 5.73
C VAL A 81 -2.09 -2.87 5.58
N MET A 82 -1.72 -2.63 4.33
CA MET A 82 -0.44 -2.08 3.96
C MET A 82 -0.57 -0.60 3.67
N ASP A 83 0.35 0.18 4.23
CA ASP A 83 0.44 1.63 4.04
C ASP A 83 -0.84 2.39 4.44
N TRP A 84 -1.39 2.06 5.62
CA TRP A 84 -2.60 2.70 6.20
C TRP A 84 -2.38 4.19 6.55
N GLY A 85 -1.21 4.77 6.28
CA GLY A 85 -0.90 6.15 6.67
C GLY A 85 -1.13 6.39 8.18
N THR A 86 -1.65 7.57 8.53
CA THR A 86 -1.88 7.99 9.92
C THR A 86 -3.18 7.45 10.53
N ALA A 87 -4.08 6.86 9.73
CA ALA A 87 -5.28 6.25 10.25
C ALA A 87 -4.91 4.88 10.82
N ARG A 88 -4.87 4.75 12.14
CA ARG A 88 -4.66 3.44 12.79
C ARG A 88 -5.99 2.99 13.36
N GLY A 89 -6.58 1.98 12.73
CA GLY A 89 -7.65 1.20 13.35
C GLY A 89 -7.06 0.35 14.48
N ASP A 90 -7.75 0.24 15.61
CA ASP A 90 -7.38 -0.67 16.71
C ASP A 90 -7.67 -2.15 16.40
N PHE A 91 -8.30 -2.41 15.24
CA PHE A 91 -8.84 -3.71 14.85
C PHE A 91 -8.00 -4.45 13.80
N THR A 92 -6.81 -3.92 13.44
CA THR A 92 -6.01 -4.43 12.32
C THR A 92 -4.52 -4.39 12.58
N ASP A 93 -3.78 -5.32 11.98
CA ASP A 93 -2.34 -5.17 11.85
C ASP A 93 -2.00 -4.28 10.64
N THR A 94 -0.93 -3.50 10.77
CA THR A 94 -0.50 -2.60 9.69
C THR A 94 0.94 -2.88 9.28
N ILE A 95 1.16 -3.01 7.98
CA ILE A 95 2.50 -3.03 7.37
C ILE A 95 2.79 -1.61 6.89
N ILE A 96 3.82 -0.97 7.45
CA ILE A 96 4.22 0.39 7.09
C ILE A 96 5.65 0.31 6.57
N ASP A 97 5.89 0.84 5.37
CA ASP A 97 7.26 1.03 4.89
C ASP A 97 7.86 2.33 5.46
N ASN A 98 9.15 2.54 5.26
CA ASN A 98 9.78 3.81 5.61
C ASN A 98 10.20 4.55 4.33
N ALA A 99 9.22 4.80 3.45
CA ALA A 99 9.45 5.54 2.21
C ALA A 99 10.11 6.91 2.44
N PHE A 100 9.79 7.56 3.56
CA PHE A 100 10.44 8.79 4.02
C PHE A 100 11.96 8.62 4.14
N GLU A 101 12.40 7.67 4.96
CA GLU A 101 13.84 7.48 5.23
C GLU A 101 14.54 7.05 3.94
N GLY A 102 13.88 6.23 3.11
CA GLY A 102 14.38 5.87 1.78
C GLY A 102 14.62 7.09 0.89
N GLY A 103 13.67 8.01 0.80
CA GLY A 103 13.80 9.26 0.06
C GLY A 103 14.90 10.17 0.61
N TYR A 104 14.99 10.28 1.93
CA TYR A 104 16.03 11.08 2.60
C TYR A 104 17.44 10.53 2.34
N LEU A 105 17.63 9.21 2.46
CA LEU A 105 18.90 8.55 2.15
C LEU A 105 19.30 8.75 0.69
N ALA A 106 18.35 8.64 -0.24
CA ALA A 106 18.59 8.89 -1.66
C ALA A 106 19.02 10.34 -1.93
N GLY A 107 18.29 11.32 -1.38
CA GLY A 107 18.61 12.74 -1.51
C GLY A 107 19.97 13.10 -0.91
N ARG A 108 20.25 12.60 0.29
CA ARG A 108 21.53 12.81 0.99
C ARG A 108 22.70 12.27 0.17
N TYR A 109 22.58 11.05 -0.34
CA TYR A 109 23.62 10.43 -1.18
C TYR A 109 23.95 11.27 -2.42
N LEU A 110 22.92 11.82 -3.09
CA LEU A 110 23.11 12.68 -4.26
C LEU A 110 23.83 13.99 -3.91
N ILE A 111 23.47 14.62 -2.80
CA ILE A 111 24.13 15.84 -2.31
C ILE A 111 25.60 15.56 -1.97
N GLU A 112 25.88 14.48 -1.26
CA GLU A 112 27.24 14.06 -0.89
C GLU A 112 28.13 13.78 -2.12
N ARG A 113 27.53 13.38 -3.26
CA ARG A 113 28.21 13.21 -4.55
C ARG A 113 28.39 14.51 -5.34
N GLY A 114 27.94 15.65 -4.81
CA GLY A 114 28.09 16.96 -5.44
C GLY A 114 26.91 17.36 -6.35
N HIS A 115 25.79 16.65 -6.31
CA HIS A 115 24.61 16.90 -7.16
C HIS A 115 23.55 17.80 -6.52
N GLY A 116 23.92 18.62 -5.52
CA GLY A 116 22.98 19.38 -4.68
C GLY A 116 22.09 20.40 -5.41
N THR A 117 22.48 20.87 -6.59
CA THR A 117 21.71 21.89 -7.37
C THR A 117 21.25 21.41 -8.74
N SER A 118 21.66 20.21 -9.15
CA SER A 118 21.44 19.67 -10.50
C SER A 118 20.45 18.49 -10.56
N VAL A 119 19.99 18.02 -9.40
CA VAL A 119 19.03 16.90 -9.32
C VAL A 119 17.70 17.37 -8.74
N GLN A 120 16.63 16.90 -9.37
CA GLN A 120 15.25 17.15 -8.97
C GLN A 120 14.53 15.80 -8.90
N PHE A 121 13.69 15.62 -7.88
CA PHE A 121 12.80 14.47 -7.79
C PHE A 121 11.52 14.75 -8.56
N LEU A 122 11.04 13.75 -9.30
CA LEU A 122 9.72 13.79 -9.92
C LEU A 122 8.79 12.87 -9.14
N VAL A 123 7.90 13.47 -8.36
CA VAL A 123 6.96 12.75 -7.47
C VAL A 123 5.55 13.14 -7.85
N ASN A 124 4.71 12.17 -8.24
CA ASN A 124 3.33 12.41 -8.70
C ASN A 124 3.24 13.57 -9.71
N TRP A 125 4.10 13.56 -10.73
CA TRP A 125 4.20 14.58 -11.78
C TRP A 125 4.60 15.98 -11.31
N ARG A 126 5.08 16.11 -10.06
CA ARG A 126 5.63 17.36 -9.52
C ARG A 126 7.14 17.26 -9.41
N VAL A 127 7.80 18.33 -9.79
CA VAL A 127 9.25 18.49 -9.67
C VAL A 127 9.54 19.07 -8.28
N ILE A 128 10.35 18.36 -7.49
CA ILE A 128 10.75 18.75 -6.14
C ILE A 128 12.28 18.89 -6.13
N PRO A 129 12.84 20.07 -5.80
CA PRO A 129 14.28 20.24 -5.66
C PRO A 129 14.85 19.31 -4.58
N VAL A 130 16.05 18.75 -4.79
CA VAL A 130 16.69 17.81 -3.85
C VAL A 130 16.82 18.42 -2.44
N GLU A 131 17.10 19.72 -2.35
CA GLU A 131 17.23 20.47 -1.09
C GLU A 131 15.90 20.51 -0.30
N VAL A 132 14.79 20.65 -1.02
CA VAL A 132 13.44 20.62 -0.46
C VAL A 132 13.09 19.18 -0.07
N ALA A 133 13.41 18.20 -0.91
CA ALA A 133 13.15 16.79 -0.60
C ALA A 133 13.92 16.31 0.65
N THR A 134 15.10 16.84 0.93
CA THR A 134 15.86 16.52 2.15
C THR A 134 15.39 17.26 3.42
N ARG A 135 14.46 18.23 3.30
CA ARG A 135 13.95 19.06 4.41
C ARG A 135 12.44 18.98 4.63
N ALA A 136 11.67 18.56 3.62
CA ALA A 136 10.22 18.71 3.55
C ALA A 136 9.46 17.38 3.39
N PHE A 137 10.16 16.25 3.32
CA PHE A 137 9.53 14.98 3.63
C PHE A 137 9.72 14.79 5.11
#